data_AF-A0A0F9D466-F1
#
_entry.id   AF-A0A0F9D466-F1
#
_cell.length_a   1.000
_cell.length_b   1.000
_cell.length_c   1.000
_cell.angle_alpha   90.00
_cell.angle_beta   90.00
_cell.angle_gamma   90.00
#
_symmetry.space_group_name_H-M   'P 1'
#
loop_
_entity.id
_entity.type
_entity.pdbx_description
1 polymer ?
#
loop_
_entity_poly.entity_id
_entity_poly.type
_entity_poly.pdbx_seq_one_letter_code
_entity_poly.pdbx_strand_id
1 'polypeptide(L)'
;MSKKEDRLLDLDEYLSEMGWIISKDGMQYAWLRQLLRRQDTKSYAQGLKDVGGGEGSPRIICLCGSSRFIETFAVLAWEFEKDGNITVGLHYLPPSYSQEHIPSHLAEHEGVAKQMDELHLRKIDMADEVFVININGYIGKSTSREIDYATKLGKPIKYLEPLKRGELPEENNEKHR
;
A
#
# COMPACT_ATOMS: atom_id res chain seq x y z
N MET A 1 -34.26 25.21 -12.46
CA MET A 1 -33.17 25.18 -11.45
C MET A 1 -33.60 24.29 -10.31
N SER A 2 -33.18 23.01 -10.33
CA SER A 2 -33.37 22.08 -9.22
C SER A 2 -31.99 21.70 -8.71
N LYS A 3 -31.71 21.99 -7.44
CA LYS A 3 -30.46 21.64 -6.78
C LYS A 3 -30.38 20.11 -6.76
N LYS A 4 -29.40 19.52 -7.46
CA LYS A 4 -29.03 18.12 -7.22
C LYS A 4 -28.41 18.07 -5.83
N GLU A 5 -29.17 17.55 -4.88
CA GLU A 5 -28.67 17.19 -3.56
C GLU A 5 -27.58 16.13 -3.72
N ASP A 6 -26.39 16.43 -3.19
CA ASP A 6 -25.29 15.49 -3.04
C ASP A 6 -25.77 14.31 -2.18
N ARG A 7 -26.12 13.20 -2.83
CA ARG A 7 -26.22 11.92 -2.13
C ARG A 7 -24.80 11.48 -1.81
N LEU A 8 -24.39 11.68 -0.56
CA LEU A 8 -23.34 10.88 0.05
C LEU A 8 -23.73 9.41 -0.17
N LEU A 9 -22.91 8.67 -0.92
CA LEU A 9 -23.07 7.22 -1.03
C LEU A 9 -22.94 6.65 0.39
N ASP A 10 -23.99 5.98 0.85
CA ASP A 10 -23.95 5.25 2.10
C ASP A 10 -22.93 4.12 1.94
N LEU A 11 -21.84 4.19 2.71
CA LEU A 11 -20.74 3.25 2.65
C LEU A 11 -21.22 1.82 2.93
N ASP A 12 -22.28 1.68 3.75
CA ASP A 12 -22.88 0.37 4.04
C ASP A 12 -23.65 -0.18 2.80
N GLU A 13 -24.21 0.68 1.94
CA GLU A 13 -24.87 0.31 0.67
C GLU A 13 -23.83 -0.11 -0.38
N TYR A 14 -22.75 0.65 -0.55
CA TYR A 14 -21.68 0.35 -1.51
C TYR A 14 -20.92 -0.95 -1.18
N LEU A 15 -20.62 -1.19 0.10
CA LEU A 15 -19.96 -2.43 0.54
C LEU A 15 -20.87 -3.65 0.40
N SER A 16 -22.19 -3.46 0.56
CA SER A 16 -23.21 -4.48 0.33
C SER A 16 -23.36 -4.81 -1.16
N GLU A 17 -23.37 -3.82 -2.05
CA GLU A 17 -23.43 -4.01 -3.52
C GLU A 17 -22.20 -4.76 -4.06
N MET A 18 -21.02 -4.51 -3.50
CA MET A 18 -19.77 -5.18 -3.92
C MET A 18 -19.61 -6.59 -3.31
N GLY A 19 -20.43 -6.97 -2.32
CA GLY A 19 -20.39 -8.26 -1.65
C GLY A 19 -19.22 -8.46 -0.67
N TRP A 20 -18.67 -7.36 -0.14
CA TRP A 20 -17.48 -7.41 0.73
C TRP A 20 -17.88 -7.30 2.20
N ILE A 21 -17.51 -8.29 3.02
CA ILE A 21 -17.66 -8.23 4.48
C ILE A 21 -16.34 -7.74 5.06
N ILE A 22 -16.17 -6.43 5.17
CA ILE A 22 -15.03 -5.82 5.89
C ILE A 22 -15.46 -5.63 7.35
N SER A 23 -14.65 -6.13 8.28
CA SER A 23 -14.86 -5.91 9.72
C SER A 23 -14.91 -4.39 10.03
N LYS A 24 -15.99 -3.93 10.67
CA LYS A 24 -16.17 -2.51 11.06
C LYS A 24 -15.18 -2.03 12.13
N ASP A 25 -14.49 -2.98 12.78
CA ASP A 25 -13.47 -2.72 13.81
C ASP A 25 -12.04 -2.83 13.24
N GLY A 26 -11.92 -3.16 11.95
CA GLY A 26 -10.67 -3.28 11.24
C GLY A 26 -10.14 -1.93 10.76
N MET A 27 -8.83 -1.75 10.84
CA MET A 27 -8.14 -0.55 10.37
C MET A 27 -8.41 -0.24 8.87
N GLN A 28 -8.84 -1.24 8.08
CA GLN A 28 -9.37 -1.08 6.72
C GLN A 28 -10.57 -0.11 6.64
N TYR A 29 -11.48 -0.13 7.63
CA TYR A 29 -12.66 0.75 7.71
C TYR A 29 -12.28 2.19 8.11
N ALA A 30 -11.34 2.34 9.06
CA ALA A 30 -10.80 3.64 9.45
C ALA A 30 -10.08 4.34 8.28
N TRP A 31 -9.40 3.55 7.45
CA TRP A 31 -8.67 4.03 6.28
C TRP A 31 -9.59 4.50 5.15
N LEU A 32 -10.63 3.73 4.82
CA LEU A 32 -11.67 4.16 3.87
C LEU A 32 -12.37 5.45 4.32
N ARG A 33 -12.62 5.63 5.62
CA ARG A 33 -13.19 6.90 6.16
C ARG A 33 -12.25 8.10 6.04
N GLN A 34 -10.94 7.92 6.00
CA GLN A 34 -9.98 9.02 5.86
C GLN A 34 -9.70 9.34 4.39
N LEU A 35 -9.75 8.34 3.52
CA LEU A 35 -9.67 8.46 2.07
C LEU A 35 -10.92 9.15 1.48
N LEU A 36 -12.13 8.77 1.91
CA LEU A 36 -13.39 9.41 1.49
C LEU A 36 -13.47 10.88 1.93
N ARG A 37 -12.84 11.25 3.06
CA ARG A 37 -12.72 12.66 3.49
C ARG A 37 -11.79 13.51 2.62
N ARG A 38 -10.98 12.90 1.74
CA ARG A 38 -10.16 13.60 0.75
C ARG A 38 -10.87 13.82 -0.60
N GLN A 39 -12.02 13.17 -0.84
CA GLN A 39 -12.71 13.24 -2.14
C GLN A 39 -13.45 14.57 -2.41
N ASP A 40 -13.48 15.51 -1.45
CA ASP A 40 -14.05 16.85 -1.66
C ASP A 40 -13.23 17.76 -2.59
N THR A 41 -12.07 17.31 -3.09
CA THR A 41 -11.23 18.12 -3.99
C THR A 41 -10.76 17.37 -5.25
N LYS A 42 -11.68 17.24 -6.21
CA LYS A 42 -11.47 17.17 -7.70
C LYS A 42 -10.92 15.89 -8.37
N SER A 43 -11.78 15.37 -9.27
CA SER A 43 -11.59 15.06 -10.71
C SER A 43 -10.62 13.93 -11.14
N TYR A 44 -11.12 12.69 -11.06
CA TYR A 44 -10.52 11.42 -11.52
C TYR A 44 -10.32 11.25 -13.06
N ALA A 45 -10.30 12.32 -13.87
CA ALA A 45 -10.35 12.18 -15.33
C ALA A 45 -9.42 13.09 -16.15
N GLN A 46 -8.40 13.72 -15.56
CA GLN A 46 -7.52 14.63 -16.31
C GLN A 46 -6.08 14.11 -16.51
N GLY A 47 -5.62 13.07 -15.80
CA GLY A 47 -4.20 12.68 -15.74
C GLY A 47 -3.67 11.79 -16.87
N LEU A 48 -4.52 11.13 -17.66
CA LEU A 48 -4.06 10.24 -18.75
C LEU A 48 -3.86 10.93 -20.10
N LYS A 49 -4.05 12.25 -20.19
CA LYS A 49 -3.98 12.96 -21.49
C LYS A 49 -2.56 13.25 -21.99
N ASP A 50 -1.55 13.17 -21.12
CA ASP A 50 -0.19 13.59 -21.46
C ASP A 50 0.85 12.49 -21.17
N VAL A 51 0.69 11.29 -21.75
CA VAL A 51 1.72 10.25 -21.64
C VAL A 51 2.84 10.53 -22.63
N GLY A 52 3.83 11.32 -22.21
CA GLY A 52 5.04 11.58 -22.99
C GLY A 52 6.04 12.53 -22.30
N GLY A 53 6.88 12.00 -21.41
CA GLY A 53 8.19 12.52 -21.02
C GLY A 53 8.36 14.02 -20.74
N GLY A 54 8.36 14.39 -19.45
CA GLY A 54 8.69 15.73 -18.93
C GLY A 54 7.46 16.54 -18.52
N GLU A 55 7.38 16.91 -17.22
CA GLU A 55 6.20 17.50 -16.56
C GLU A 55 4.87 16.88 -17.02
N GLY A 56 4.71 15.57 -16.78
CA GLY A 56 3.58 14.79 -17.29
C GLY A 56 3.75 13.26 -17.23
N SER A 57 4.92 12.75 -16.82
CA SER A 57 5.09 11.31 -16.59
C SER A 57 4.49 10.87 -15.24
N PRO A 58 3.80 9.71 -15.20
CA PRO A 58 3.33 9.13 -13.95
C PRO A 58 4.48 8.97 -12.96
N ARG A 59 4.25 9.38 -11.72
CA ARG A 59 5.22 9.16 -10.64
C ARG A 59 5.26 7.68 -10.29
N ILE A 60 6.45 7.11 -10.12
CA ILE A 60 6.62 5.72 -9.71
C ILE A 60 6.78 5.66 -8.19
N ILE A 61 5.86 4.95 -7.53
CA ILE A 61 5.83 4.78 -6.07
C ILE A 61 6.17 3.33 -5.74
N CYS A 62 7.24 3.11 -4.97
CA CYS A 62 7.54 1.80 -4.39
C CYS A 62 6.80 1.64 -3.06
N LEU A 63 5.87 0.70 -2.98
CA LEU A 63 5.20 0.31 -1.74
C LEU A 63 6.11 -0.66 -0.99
N CYS A 64 6.49 -0.28 0.24
CA CYS A 64 7.33 -1.07 1.13
C CYS A 64 6.57 -1.40 2.42
N GLY A 65 6.79 -2.58 2.99
CA GLY A 65 6.01 -3.05 4.14
C GLY A 65 5.96 -4.57 4.24
N SER A 66 5.32 -5.08 5.29
CA SER A 66 5.21 -6.53 5.49
C SER A 66 4.12 -7.14 4.62
N SER A 67 4.41 -8.32 4.03
CA SER A 67 3.44 -9.12 3.28
C SER A 67 2.20 -9.53 4.10
N ARG A 68 2.23 -9.43 5.43
CA ARG A 68 1.02 -9.63 6.27
C ARG A 68 -0.07 -8.59 5.99
N PHE A 69 0.29 -7.47 5.35
CA PHE A 69 -0.60 -6.38 4.99
C PHE A 69 -0.89 -6.34 3.49
N ILE A 70 -0.75 -7.46 2.77
CA ILE A 70 -0.83 -7.48 1.31
C ILE A 70 -2.16 -6.96 0.75
N GLU A 71 -3.26 -7.12 1.48
CA GLU A 71 -4.55 -6.51 1.12
C GLU A 71 -4.47 -4.96 1.13
N THR A 72 -3.78 -4.38 2.12
CA THR A 72 -3.54 -2.93 2.18
C THR A 72 -2.64 -2.48 1.04
N PHE A 73 -1.65 -3.27 0.64
CA PHE A 73 -0.87 -2.99 -0.57
C PHE A 73 -1.77 -2.89 -1.81
N ALA A 74 -2.68 -3.86 -2.00
CA ALA A 74 -3.56 -3.88 -3.16
C ALA A 74 -4.49 -2.65 -3.20
N VAL A 75 -5.07 -2.27 -2.03
CA VAL A 75 -5.91 -1.06 -1.93
C VAL A 75 -5.10 0.20 -2.20
N LEU A 76 -3.92 0.34 -1.61
CA LEU A 76 -3.06 1.52 -1.83
C LEU A 76 -2.57 1.63 -3.27
N ALA A 77 -2.20 0.51 -3.88
CA ALA A 77 -1.82 0.44 -5.29
C ALA A 77 -2.94 1.01 -6.16
N TRP A 78 -4.17 0.51 -5.96
CA TRP A 78 -5.36 0.99 -6.66
C TRP A 78 -5.64 2.48 -6.47
N GLU A 79 -5.55 2.98 -5.22
CA GLU A 79 -5.79 4.40 -4.95
C GLU A 79 -4.74 5.30 -5.62
N PHE A 80 -3.44 4.96 -5.51
CA PHE A 80 -2.39 5.73 -6.16
C PHE A 80 -2.48 5.67 -7.69
N GLU A 81 -2.88 4.53 -8.26
CA GLU A 81 -3.05 4.37 -9.71
C GLU A 81 -4.23 5.17 -10.25
N LYS A 82 -5.36 5.23 -9.52
CA LYS A 82 -6.47 6.13 -9.86
C LYS A 82 -6.06 7.61 -9.89
N ASP A 83 -5.07 7.97 -9.07
CA ASP A 83 -4.48 9.30 -9.03
C ASP A 83 -3.40 9.53 -10.10
N GLY A 84 -3.17 8.57 -11.01
CA GLY A 84 -2.24 8.69 -12.14
C GLY A 84 -0.79 8.34 -11.80
N ASN A 85 -0.53 7.64 -10.71
CA ASN A 85 0.80 7.14 -10.35
C ASN A 85 0.99 5.70 -10.86
N ILE A 86 2.24 5.28 -11.01
CA ILE A 86 2.62 3.87 -11.20
C ILE A 86 3.02 3.30 -9.86
N THR A 87 2.50 2.13 -9.48
CA THR A 87 2.87 1.49 -8.23
C THR A 87 3.67 0.22 -8.48
N VAL A 88 4.72 0.04 -7.69
CA VAL A 88 5.52 -1.19 -7.68
C VAL A 88 5.66 -1.64 -6.22
N GLY A 89 5.52 -2.93 -5.96
CA GLY A 89 5.53 -3.42 -4.58
C GLY A 89 5.46 -4.94 -4.52
N LEU A 90 4.91 -5.46 -3.43
CA LEU A 90 4.60 -6.87 -3.29
C LEU A 90 3.42 -7.27 -4.19
N HIS A 91 3.29 -8.56 -4.50
CA HIS A 91 2.17 -9.07 -5.30
C HIS A 91 1.08 -9.63 -4.40
N TYR A 92 -0.15 -9.20 -4.65
CA TYR A 92 -1.32 -9.87 -4.11
C TYR A 92 -1.66 -11.06 -5.00
N LEU A 93 -1.46 -12.26 -4.47
CA LEU A 93 -1.69 -13.52 -5.20
C LEU A 93 -3.07 -14.07 -4.81
N PRO A 94 -3.85 -14.59 -5.78
CA PRO A 94 -5.13 -15.20 -5.46
C PRO A 94 -4.92 -16.44 -4.58
N PRO A 95 -5.88 -16.81 -3.70
CA PRO A 95 -5.77 -17.99 -2.85
C PRO A 95 -5.55 -19.30 -3.62
N SER A 96 -5.91 -19.35 -4.90
CA SER A 96 -5.71 -20.50 -5.79
C SER A 96 -4.28 -20.66 -6.32
N TYR A 97 -3.38 -19.70 -6.07
CA TYR A 97 -2.01 -19.74 -6.59
C TYR A 97 -1.15 -20.79 -5.89
N SER A 98 -1.21 -20.83 -4.56
CA SER A 98 -0.47 -21.80 -3.75
C SER A 98 -1.34 -23.04 -3.49
N GLN A 99 -0.74 -24.23 -3.52
CA GLN A 99 -1.41 -25.48 -3.14
C GLN A 99 -1.82 -25.49 -1.66
N GLU A 100 -1.07 -24.75 -0.83
CA GLU A 100 -1.34 -24.55 0.59
C GLU A 100 -1.84 -23.12 0.85
N HIS A 101 -2.77 -22.97 1.79
CA HIS A 101 -3.28 -21.66 2.16
C HIS A 101 -2.25 -20.91 3.03
N ILE A 102 -1.43 -20.09 2.37
CA ILE A 102 -0.36 -19.30 2.99
C ILE A 102 -0.73 -17.81 2.87
N PRO A 103 -1.31 -17.21 3.92
CA PRO A 103 -1.86 -15.85 3.84
C PRO A 103 -0.80 -14.75 3.78
N SER A 104 0.44 -15.05 4.16
CA SER A 104 1.58 -14.10 4.11
C SER A 104 2.91 -14.87 4.14
N HIS A 105 4.01 -14.20 3.83
CA HIS A 105 5.36 -14.79 3.89
C HIS A 105 5.54 -16.01 2.94
N LEU A 106 4.85 -15.99 1.79
CA LEU A 106 4.94 -17.06 0.79
C LEU A 106 6.37 -17.21 0.25
N ALA A 107 7.11 -16.11 0.11
CA ALA A 107 8.49 -16.15 -0.39
C ALA A 107 9.43 -16.92 0.57
N GLU A 108 9.20 -16.81 1.88
CA GLU A 108 9.89 -17.60 2.89
C GLU A 108 9.53 -19.08 2.79
N HIS A 109 8.23 -19.38 2.61
CA HIS A 109 7.75 -20.76 2.44
C HIS A 109 8.32 -21.43 1.18
N GLU A 110 8.39 -20.72 0.07
CA GLU A 110 8.93 -21.20 -1.21
C GLU A 110 10.47 -21.13 -1.27
N GLY A 111 11.14 -20.64 -0.23
CA GLY A 111 12.61 -20.55 -0.16
C GLY A 111 13.22 -19.48 -1.07
N VAL A 112 12.43 -18.52 -1.55
CA VAL A 112 12.85 -17.45 -2.48
C VAL A 112 12.92 -16.06 -1.83
N ALA A 113 12.73 -15.95 -0.51
CA ALA A 113 12.70 -14.68 0.23
C ALA A 113 13.90 -13.77 -0.07
N LYS A 114 15.12 -14.32 -0.07
CA LYS A 114 16.33 -13.52 -0.37
C LYS A 114 16.31 -12.92 -1.78
N GLN A 115 15.81 -13.67 -2.77
CA GLN A 115 15.71 -13.18 -4.15
C GLN A 115 14.65 -12.08 -4.25
N MET A 116 13.53 -12.24 -3.54
CA MET A 116 12.47 -11.22 -3.48
C MET A 116 12.95 -9.94 -2.78
N ASP A 117 13.71 -10.06 -1.69
CA ASP A 117 14.31 -8.90 -0.99
C ASP A 117 15.24 -8.11 -1.93
N GLU A 118 16.12 -8.78 -2.69
CA GLU A 118 17.01 -8.10 -3.65
C GLU A 118 16.23 -7.43 -4.79
N LEU A 119 15.20 -8.10 -5.32
CA LEU A 119 14.32 -7.52 -6.34
C LEU A 119 13.56 -6.31 -5.80
N HIS A 120 13.18 -6.31 -4.53
CA HIS A 120 12.52 -5.15 -3.93
C HIS A 120 13.44 -3.94 -3.87
N LEU A 121 14.75 -4.13 -3.62
CA LEU A 121 15.72 -3.04 -3.73
C LEU A 121 15.83 -2.49 -5.16
N ARG A 122 15.72 -3.36 -6.18
CA ARG A 122 15.69 -2.91 -7.58
C ARG A 122 14.40 -2.15 -7.92
N LYS A 123 13.26 -2.53 -7.32
CA LYS A 123 12.01 -1.74 -7.41
C LYS A 123 12.19 -0.34 -6.83
N ILE A 124 12.91 -0.23 -5.71
CA ILE A 124 13.27 1.07 -5.12
C ILE A 124 14.15 1.87 -6.09
N ASP A 125 15.15 1.27 -6.73
CA ASP A 125 16.01 1.98 -7.70
C ASP A 125 15.17 2.67 -8.80
N MET A 126 14.15 1.99 -9.31
CA MET A 126 13.26 2.47 -10.37
C MET A 126 12.22 3.50 -9.90
N ALA A 127 11.93 3.58 -8.60
CA ALA A 127 10.86 4.42 -8.08
C ALA A 127 11.29 5.87 -7.82
N ASP A 128 10.39 6.84 -8.00
CA ASP A 128 10.60 8.24 -7.65
C ASP A 128 10.45 8.49 -6.15
N GLU A 129 9.64 7.70 -5.47
CA GLU A 129 9.47 7.74 -4.01
C GLU A 129 9.15 6.37 -3.41
N VAL A 130 9.37 6.24 -2.10
CA VAL A 130 8.97 5.08 -1.31
C VAL A 130 7.80 5.46 -0.40
N PHE A 131 6.79 4.60 -0.36
CA PHE A 131 5.67 4.72 0.56
C PHE A 131 5.61 3.49 1.47
N VAL A 132 5.79 3.71 2.77
CA VAL A 132 5.91 2.66 3.78
C VAL A 132 4.55 2.38 4.44
N ILE A 133 4.13 1.12 4.40
CA ILE A 133 2.91 0.61 5.00
C ILE A 133 3.24 0.13 6.43
N ASN A 134 3.25 1.08 7.37
CA ASN A 134 3.60 0.88 8.78
C ASN A 134 2.37 0.84 9.70
N ILE A 135 1.50 -0.15 9.49
CA ILE A 135 0.26 -0.36 10.23
C ILE A 135 0.53 -0.52 11.73
N ASN A 136 -0.16 0.27 12.56
CA ASN A 136 0.07 0.40 14.00
C ASN A 136 1.53 0.73 14.37
N GLY A 137 2.27 1.37 13.46
CA GLY A 137 3.70 1.64 13.58
C GLY A 137 4.62 0.44 13.34
N TYR A 138 4.11 -0.72 12.89
CA TYR A 138 4.95 -1.91 12.66
C TYR A 138 5.89 -1.71 11.47
N ILE A 139 7.19 -1.95 11.68
CA ILE A 139 8.21 -2.00 10.63
C ILE A 139 9.06 -3.25 10.87
N GLY A 140 9.04 -4.19 9.92
CA GLY A 140 9.82 -5.42 9.98
C GLY A 140 11.24 -5.25 9.44
N LYS A 141 12.12 -6.24 9.66
CA LYS A 141 13.55 -6.20 9.25
C LYS A 141 13.76 -5.91 7.76
N SER A 142 13.01 -6.57 6.87
CA SER A 142 13.11 -6.32 5.43
C SER A 142 12.69 -4.89 5.08
N THR A 143 11.56 -4.41 5.65
CA THR A 143 11.10 -3.02 5.47
C THR A 143 12.08 -1.98 6.05
N SER A 144 12.70 -2.22 7.20
CA SER A 144 13.75 -1.33 7.72
C SER A 144 14.94 -1.25 6.76
N ARG A 145 15.36 -2.39 6.20
CA ARG A 145 16.43 -2.43 5.19
C ARG A 145 16.05 -1.68 3.91
N GLU A 146 14.80 -1.80 3.46
CA GLU A 146 14.26 -1.04 2.32
C GLU A 146 14.29 0.47 2.58
N ILE A 147 13.85 0.91 3.77
CA ILE A 147 13.89 2.31 4.20
C ILE A 147 15.33 2.83 4.24
N ASP A 148 16.25 2.08 4.83
CA ASP A 148 17.67 2.45 4.90
C ASP A 148 18.28 2.57 3.50
N TYR A 149 17.94 1.64 2.61
CA TYR A 149 18.41 1.65 1.23
C TYR A 149 17.88 2.87 0.47
N ALA A 150 16.58 3.15 0.54
CA ALA A 150 15.97 4.32 -0.08
C ALA A 150 16.54 5.63 0.47
N THR A 151 16.79 5.69 1.79
CA THR A 151 17.41 6.85 2.46
C THR A 151 18.82 7.10 1.91
N LYS A 152 19.63 6.05 1.75
CA LYS A 152 20.99 6.16 1.17
C LYS A 152 20.98 6.65 -0.28
N LEU A 153 19.94 6.33 -1.04
CA LEU A 153 19.73 6.83 -2.40
C LEU A 153 19.16 8.26 -2.44
N GLY A 154 18.81 8.84 -1.29
CA GLY A 154 18.17 10.16 -1.23
C GLY A 154 16.74 10.17 -1.77
N LYS A 155 16.07 9.02 -1.85
CA LYS A 155 14.68 8.93 -2.32
C LYS A 155 13.73 9.47 -1.24
N PRO A 156 12.72 10.27 -1.59
CA PRO A 156 11.66 10.67 -0.66
C PRO A 156 10.96 9.44 -0.07
N ILE A 157 10.74 9.46 1.25
CA ILE A 157 10.04 8.39 1.98
C ILE A 157 8.82 8.98 2.68
N LYS A 158 7.66 8.39 2.43
CA LYS A 158 6.40 8.68 3.11
C LYS A 158 5.95 7.46 3.90
N TYR A 159 5.14 7.71 4.93
CA TYR A 159 4.63 6.67 5.82
C TYR A 159 3.11 6.73 5.86
N LEU A 160 2.48 5.56 5.92
CA LEU A 160 1.04 5.39 6.09
C LEU A 160 0.57 6.02 7.40
N GLU A 161 1.30 5.75 8.47
CA GLU A 161 1.08 6.29 9.80
C GLU A 161 2.28 7.14 10.23
N PRO A 162 2.07 8.20 11.04
CA PRO A 162 3.17 8.95 11.62
C PRO A 162 4.13 8.03 12.38
N LEU A 163 5.43 8.20 12.16
CA LEU A 163 6.43 7.52 12.98
C LEU A 163 6.28 7.98 14.44
N LYS A 164 6.11 7.04 15.36
CA LYS A 164 6.18 7.32 16.79
C LYS A 164 7.59 7.79 17.10
N ARG A 165 7.72 9.05 17.54
CA ARG A 165 9.01 9.62 17.93
C ARG A 165 9.46 8.96 19.24
N GLY A 166 10.49 8.11 19.18
CA GLY A 166 11.25 7.69 20.37
C GLY A 166 11.04 6.26 20.88
N GLU A 167 10.33 5.39 20.18
CA GLU A 167 10.23 3.97 20.54
C GLU A 167 10.76 3.12 19.39
N LEU A 168 11.98 2.59 19.53
CA LEU A 168 12.48 1.54 18.65
C LEU A 168 11.57 0.32 18.82
N PRO A 169 11.06 -0.32 17.75
CA PRO A 169 10.21 -1.50 17.89
C PRO A 169 10.99 -2.62 18.59
N GLU A 170 10.49 -3.10 19.73
CA GLU A 170 11.02 -4.33 20.33
C GLU A 170 10.82 -5.49 19.34
N GLU A 171 11.92 -6.23 19.11
CA GLU A 171 11.87 -7.50 18.41
C GLU A 171 11.01 -8.48 19.23
N ASN A 172 9.73 -8.61 18.91
CA ASN A 172 8.95 -9.75 19.36
C ASN A 172 9.48 -11.01 18.68
N ASN A 173 10.47 -11.63 19.33
CA ASN A 173 10.90 -13.01 19.09
C ASN A 173 9.76 -13.95 19.51
N GLU A 174 8.72 -14.07 18.68
CA GLU A 174 7.84 -15.23 18.74
C GLU A 174 8.62 -16.44 18.22
N LYS A 175 9.26 -17.12 19.17
CA LYS A 175 9.74 -18.49 19.01
C LYS A 175 8.54 -19.37 18.67
N HIS A 176 8.47 -19.85 17.43
CA HIS A 176 7.64 -20.99 17.11
C HIS A 176 8.04 -22.17 18.03
N ARG A 177 7.07 -22.63 18.80
CA ARG A 177 7.03 -23.95 19.42
C ARG A 177 6.13 -24.83 18.58
#